data_AF-A0A3C0SPC5-F1
#
_entry.id   AF-A0A3C0SPC5-F1
#
_cell.length_a   1.000
_cell.length_b   1.000
_cell.length_c   1.000
_cell.angle_alpha   90.00
_cell.angle_beta   90.00
_cell.angle_gamma   90.00
#
_symmetry.space_group_name_H-M   'P 1'
#
loop_
_entity.id
_entity.type
_entity.pdbx_description
1 polymer ?
#
loop_
_entity_poly.entity_id
_entity_poly.type
_entity_poly.pdbx_seq_one_letter_code
_entity_poly.pdbx_strand_id
1 'polypeptide(L)'
;MAKINFSNEGTTPFEQLLGYNKEIMKSWSNLERDFLQSTTFDYKLKEEVRRILAHNNGCKYCMAKGKPSEDIEDRKIIMATKVADMISKNISLSEGTFRDLNEL
;
A
#
# COMPACT_ATOMS: atom_id res chain seq x y z
N MET A 1 -2.89 -19.15 7.10
CA MET A 1 -1.84 -20.14 7.38
C MET A 1 -0.91 -20.18 6.19
N ALA A 2 0.41 -20.08 6.40
CA ALA A 2 1.37 -20.15 5.31
C ALA A 2 1.31 -21.55 4.68
N LYS A 3 1.34 -21.60 3.33
CA LYS A 3 1.34 -22.88 2.58
C LYS A 3 2.75 -23.48 2.45
N ILE A 4 3.77 -22.70 2.77
CA ILE A 4 5.17 -23.08 2.77
C ILE A 4 5.76 -22.78 4.15
N ASN A 5 6.84 -23.45 4.50
CA ASN A 5 7.59 -23.15 5.71
C ASN A 5 8.19 -21.75 5.63
N PHE A 6 8.42 -21.14 6.78
CA PHE A 6 9.11 -19.85 6.86
C PHE A 6 10.63 -20.07 6.77
N SER A 7 11.34 -19.14 6.14
CA SER A 7 12.79 -19.04 6.28
C SER A 7 13.17 -18.59 7.68
N ASN A 8 14.41 -18.90 8.09
CA ASN A 8 15.01 -18.37 9.32
C ASN A 8 15.48 -16.91 9.16
N GLU A 9 15.34 -16.33 7.97
CA GLU A 9 15.74 -14.95 7.64
C GLU A 9 14.53 -14.03 7.66
N GLY A 10 14.68 -12.83 8.23
CA GLY A 10 13.61 -11.84 8.33
C GLY A 10 12.89 -11.84 9.68
N THR A 11 12.20 -10.74 9.99
CA THR A 11 11.57 -10.49 11.30
C THR A 11 10.06 -10.65 11.26
N THR A 12 9.43 -10.33 10.13
CA THR A 12 7.99 -10.51 9.92
C THR A 12 7.69 -11.79 9.15
N PRO A 13 6.48 -12.38 9.28
CA PRO A 13 6.09 -13.52 8.45
C PRO A 13 6.22 -13.24 6.94
N PHE A 14 6.01 -12.00 6.51
CA PHE A 14 6.16 -11.62 5.10
C PHE A 14 7.65 -11.63 4.68
N GLU A 15 8.53 -11.06 5.49
CA GLU A 15 9.98 -11.12 5.25
C GLU A 15 10.48 -12.57 5.25
N GLN A 16 10.01 -13.40 6.17
CA GLN A 16 10.38 -14.82 6.24
C GLN A 16 9.92 -15.64 5.04
N LEU A 17 8.84 -15.24 4.36
CA LEU A 17 8.46 -15.85 3.07
C LEU A 17 9.43 -15.45 1.95
N LEU A 18 9.92 -14.21 1.95
CA LEU A 18 10.94 -13.75 1.00
C LEU A 18 12.35 -14.23 1.36
N GLY A 19 12.58 -14.58 2.63
CA GLY A 19 13.88 -14.88 3.22
C GLY A 19 14.58 -16.13 2.69
N TYR A 20 13.93 -16.92 1.82
CA TYR A 20 14.62 -17.94 1.02
C TYR A 20 15.60 -17.31 0.01
N ASN A 21 15.36 -16.05 -0.39
CA ASN A 21 16.29 -15.24 -1.14
C ASN A 21 16.55 -13.92 -0.39
N LYS A 22 17.64 -13.89 0.38
CA LYS A 22 17.99 -12.77 1.26
C LYS A 22 18.11 -11.43 0.53
N GLU A 23 18.61 -11.43 -0.70
CA GLU A 23 18.82 -10.19 -1.45
C GLU A 23 17.51 -9.62 -1.98
N ILE A 24 16.57 -10.47 -2.39
CA ILE A 24 15.19 -10.04 -2.71
C ILE A 24 14.51 -9.48 -1.46
N MET A 25 14.58 -10.20 -0.34
CA MET A 25 14.00 -9.76 0.94
C MET A 25 14.55 -8.39 1.35
N LYS A 26 15.86 -8.21 1.38
CA LYS A 26 16.51 -6.94 1.73
C LYS A 26 16.10 -5.81 0.80
N SER A 27 16.11 -6.05 -0.52
CA SER A 27 15.75 -5.02 -1.50
C SER A 27 14.29 -4.60 -1.34
N TRP A 28 13.39 -5.55 -1.08
CA TRP A 28 11.99 -5.28 -0.83
C TRP A 28 11.76 -4.51 0.48
N SER A 29 12.39 -4.94 1.59
CA SER A 29 12.29 -4.24 2.87
C SER A 29 12.88 -2.82 2.80
N ASN A 30 13.95 -2.61 2.03
CA ASN A 30 14.50 -1.28 1.78
C ASN A 30 13.50 -0.40 1.02
N LEU A 31 12.85 -0.92 -0.03
CA LEU A 31 11.81 -0.18 -0.75
C LEU A 31 10.65 0.22 0.17
N GLU A 32 10.15 -0.71 1.01
CA GLU A 32 9.08 -0.40 1.97
C GLU A 32 9.54 0.69 2.95
N ARG A 33 10.74 0.57 3.51
CA ARG A 33 11.29 1.55 4.44
C ARG A 33 11.40 2.93 3.79
N ASP A 34 12.02 3.03 2.62
CA ASP A 34 12.28 4.30 1.97
C ASP A 34 10.96 4.98 1.57
N PHE A 35 9.96 4.21 1.13
CA PHE A 35 8.61 4.72 0.85
C PHE A 35 7.89 5.23 2.10
N LEU A 36 7.93 4.47 3.20
CA LEU A 36 7.23 4.84 4.44
C LEU A 36 7.92 5.99 5.18
N GLN A 37 9.25 6.09 5.11
CA GLN A 37 10.04 7.16 5.73
C GLN A 37 10.03 8.46 4.93
N SER A 38 9.69 8.41 3.63
CA SER A 38 9.56 9.62 2.81
C SER A 38 8.56 10.61 3.41
N THR A 39 8.95 11.89 3.44
CA THR A 39 8.11 13.02 3.87
C THR A 39 7.36 13.69 2.71
N THR A 40 7.47 13.16 1.49
CA THR A 40 6.75 13.69 0.31
C THR A 40 5.24 13.71 0.52
N PHE A 41 4.70 12.71 1.21
CA PHE A 41 3.29 12.64 1.60
C PHE A 41 3.18 12.32 3.08
N ASP A 42 2.14 12.86 3.72
CA ASP A 42 1.87 12.58 5.12
C ASP A 42 1.52 11.10 5.35
N TYR A 43 1.68 10.66 6.60
CA TYR A 43 1.42 9.28 6.99
C TYR A 43 -0.03 8.86 6.74
N LYS A 44 -1.00 9.75 6.98
CA LYS A 44 -2.43 9.45 6.88
C LYS A 44 -2.82 9.17 5.43
N LEU A 45 -2.34 9.98 4.49
CA LEU A 45 -2.53 9.78 3.04
C LEU A 45 -1.98 8.43 2.60
N LYS A 46 -0.72 8.13 2.93
CA LYS A 46 -0.08 6.86 2.55
C LYS A 46 -0.83 5.66 3.12
N GLU A 47 -1.26 5.75 4.37
CA GLU A 47 -1.96 4.68 5.06
C GLU A 47 -3.38 4.46 4.51
N GLU A 48 -4.13 5.51 4.18
CA GLU A 48 -5.46 5.37 3.55
C GLU A 48 -5.37 4.78 2.14
N VAL A 49 -4.39 5.21 1.33
CA VAL A 49 -4.13 4.58 0.02
C VAL A 49 -3.81 3.09 0.19
N ARG A 50 -2.95 2.73 1.15
CA ARG A 50 -2.62 1.33 1.46
C ARG A 50 -3.86 0.54 1.87
N ARG A 51 -4.76 1.10 2.70
CA ARG A 51 -6.00 0.44 3.16
C ARG A 51 -6.93 0.14 2.00
N ILE A 52 -7.18 1.10 1.11
CA ILE A 52 -8.01 0.90 -0.08
C ILE A 52 -7.44 -0.23 -0.94
N LEU A 53 -6.15 -0.18 -1.28
CA LEU A 53 -5.51 -1.23 -2.08
C LEU A 53 -5.56 -2.60 -1.39
N ALA A 54 -5.34 -2.66 -0.09
CA ALA A 54 -5.34 -3.90 0.67
C ALA A 54 -6.71 -4.60 0.64
N HIS A 55 -7.78 -3.82 0.85
CA HIS A 55 -9.15 -4.35 0.90
C HIS A 55 -9.66 -4.72 -0.49
N ASN A 56 -9.41 -3.88 -1.50
CA ASN A 56 -9.84 -4.17 -2.87
C ASN A 56 -9.11 -5.38 -3.48
N ASN A 57 -7.83 -5.59 -3.14
CA ASN A 57 -7.08 -6.78 -3.57
C ASN A 57 -7.32 -8.02 -2.69
N GLY A 58 -8.10 -7.93 -1.61
CA GLY A 58 -8.32 -9.04 -0.68
C GLY A 58 -7.04 -9.54 0.02
N CYS A 59 -6.02 -8.68 0.16
CA CYS A 59 -4.77 -9.05 0.81
C CYS A 59 -4.96 -9.21 2.32
N LYS A 60 -5.27 -10.41 2.80
CA LYS A 60 -5.56 -10.69 4.23
C LYS A 60 -4.48 -10.17 5.19
N TYR A 61 -3.21 -10.32 4.84
CA TYR A 61 -2.09 -9.80 5.64
C TYR A 61 -2.12 -8.28 5.72
N CYS A 62 -2.36 -7.61 4.59
CA CYS A 62 -2.40 -6.15 4.50
C CYS A 62 -3.66 -5.57 5.18
N MET A 63 -4.81 -6.23 5.04
CA MET A 63 -6.08 -5.82 5.63
C MET A 63 -6.03 -5.86 7.17
N ALA A 64 -5.24 -6.78 7.74
CA ALA A 64 -5.06 -6.89 9.19
C ALA A 64 -4.45 -5.62 9.81
N LYS A 65 -3.78 -4.76 9.01
CA LYS A 65 -3.23 -3.47 9.46
C LYS A 65 -4.29 -2.37 9.63
N GLY A 66 -5.52 -2.57 9.16
CA GLY A 66 -6.62 -1.60 9.33
C GLY A 66 -7.62 -1.60 8.18
N LYS A 67 -8.83 -1.10 8.47
CA LYS A 67 -9.88 -0.82 7.49
C LYS A 67 -9.75 0.60 6.94
N PRO A 68 -10.18 0.87 5.69
CA PRO A 68 -10.30 2.24 5.19
C PRO A 68 -11.18 3.09 6.12
N SER A 69 -10.82 4.36 6.28
CA SER A 69 -11.63 5.29 7.08
C SER A 69 -12.91 5.67 6.34
N GLU A 70 -14.03 5.80 7.06
CA GLU A 70 -15.33 6.17 6.48
C GLU A 70 -15.48 7.70 6.32
N ASP A 71 -14.91 8.48 7.26
CA ASP A 71 -15.07 9.93 7.32
C ASP A 71 -13.74 10.67 7.03
N ILE A 72 -13.37 10.73 5.75
CA ILE A 72 -12.19 11.49 5.29
C ILE A 72 -12.66 12.85 4.75
N GLU A 73 -12.22 13.94 5.38
CA GLU A 73 -12.52 15.31 4.95
C GLU A 73 -11.40 15.93 4.09
N ASP A 74 -10.17 15.43 4.21
CA ASP A 74 -9.02 15.97 3.49
C ASP A 74 -9.12 15.66 1.99
N ARG A 75 -9.22 16.71 1.16
CA ARG A 75 -9.39 16.60 -0.29
C ARG A 75 -8.24 15.83 -0.96
N LYS A 76 -7.00 15.95 -0.48
CA LYS A 76 -5.84 15.23 -1.04
C LYS A 76 -5.96 13.74 -0.78
N ILE A 77 -6.38 13.37 0.43
CA ILE A 77 -6.59 11.97 0.81
C ILE A 77 -7.78 11.38 0.04
N ILE A 78 -8.89 12.12 -0.08
CA ILE A 78 -10.06 11.71 -0.88
C ILE A 78 -9.65 11.42 -2.32
N MET A 79 -8.88 12.32 -2.96
CA MET A 79 -8.46 12.09 -4.35
C MET A 79 -7.48 10.92 -4.47
N ALA A 80 -6.48 10.83 -3.59
CA ALA A 80 -5.50 9.74 -3.62
C ALA A 80 -6.16 8.37 -3.43
N THR A 81 -7.12 8.26 -2.50
CA THR A 81 -7.87 7.03 -2.25
C THR A 81 -8.82 6.69 -3.40
N LYS A 82 -9.45 7.67 -4.05
CA LYS A 82 -10.23 7.46 -5.28
C LYS A 82 -9.38 6.89 -6.41
N VAL A 83 -8.18 7.43 -6.63
CA VAL A 83 -7.24 6.90 -7.63
C VAL A 83 -6.81 5.47 -7.29
N ALA A 84 -6.51 5.20 -6.02
CA ALA A 84 -6.18 3.85 -5.56
C ALA A 84 -7.33 2.86 -5.80
N ASP A 85 -8.58 3.27 -5.53
CA ASP A 85 -9.77 2.48 -5.78
C ASP A 85 -9.93 2.16 -7.28
N MET A 86 -9.81 3.16 -8.14
CA MET A 86 -9.86 2.99 -9.60
C MET A 86 -8.80 2.01 -10.10
N ILE A 87 -7.53 2.21 -9.73
CA ILE A 87 -6.43 1.35 -10.18
C ILE A 87 -6.63 -0.09 -9.72
N SER A 88 -7.01 -0.30 -8.45
CA SER A 88 -7.25 -1.66 -7.92
C SER A 88 -8.41 -2.40 -8.61
N LYS A 89 -9.33 -1.66 -9.23
CA LYS A 89 -10.44 -2.17 -10.03
C LYS A 89 -10.14 -2.23 -11.53
N ASN A 90 -8.88 -1.99 -11.93
CA ASN A 90 -8.42 -1.90 -13.32
C ASN A 90 -9.20 -0.86 -14.15
N ILE A 91 -9.66 0.22 -13.52
CA ILE A 91 -10.29 1.34 -14.20
C ILE A 91 -9.19 2.27 -14.69
N SER A 92 -9.20 2.57 -16.00
CA SER A 92 -8.24 3.51 -16.58
C SER A 92 -8.44 4.91 -16.00
N LEU A 93 -7.33 5.57 -15.67
CA LEU A 93 -7.34 6.98 -15.29
C LEU A 93 -7.54 7.83 -16.55
N SER A 94 -8.38 8.85 -16.46
CA SER A 94 -8.61 9.81 -17.54
C SER A 94 -7.72 11.03 -17.38
N GLU A 95 -7.50 11.78 -18.48
CA GLU A 95 -6.85 13.10 -18.43
C GLU A 95 -7.53 14.06 -17.44
N GLY A 96 -8.87 13.96 -17.28
CA GLY A 96 -9.60 14.71 -16.27
C GLY A 96 -9.14 14.36 -14.85
N THR A 97 -8.89 13.07 -14.57
CA THR A 97 -8.38 12.63 -13.27
C THR A 97 -7.00 13.20 -12.97
N PHE A 98 -6.10 13.19 -13.97
CA PHE A 98 -4.77 13.80 -13.82
C PHE A 98 -4.82 15.32 -13.66
N ARG A 99 -5.76 15.99 -14.33
CA ARG A 99 -5.99 17.42 -14.14
C ARG A 99 -6.43 17.73 -12.73
N ASP A 100 -7.43 17.01 -12.23
CA ASP A 100 -7.92 17.21 -10.86
C ASP A 100 -6.81 16.98 -9.81
N LEU A 101 -5.91 16.01 -10.05
CA LEU A 101 -4.74 15.76 -9.19
C LEU A 101 -3.74 16.92 -9.18
N ASN A 102 -3.53 17.58 -10.32
CA ASN A 102 -2.58 18.70 -10.43
C ASN A 102 -3.10 20.00 -9.79
N GLU A 103 -4.40 20.10 -9.52
CA GLU A 103 -5.05 21.27 -8.92
C GLU A 103 -5.14 21.20 -7.37
N LEU A 104 -4.52 20.19 -6.74
CA LEU A 104 -4.57 19.92 -5.28
C LEU A 104 -3.44 20.55 -4.46
#